data_AF-A0A090X5Q2-F1
#
_entry.id   AF-A0A090X5Q2-F1
#
_cell.length_a   1.000
_cell.length_b   1.000
_cell.length_c   1.000
_cell.angle_alpha   90.00
_cell.angle_beta   90.00
_cell.angle_gamma   90.00
#
_symmetry.space_group_name_H-M   'P 1'
#
loop_
_entity.id
_entity.type
_entity.pdbx_description
1 polymer ?
#
loop_
_entity_poly.entity_id
_entity_poly.type
_entity_poly.pdbx_seq_one_letter_code
_entity_poly.pdbx_strand_id
1 'polypeptide(L)'
;MEWWKDAKFGMFMHWGLYSQTAGYWKGHVAKGNEHFMIHEKISLKEYTTIADDFNPVNYDAEKWVLTAKNAGMKYIIITSKHHDGFAMFDSPSNDYNIKERTPYAKDPMAELVAACHKHDMKFGFYYSLGRDWEDPDVATDWPFKGGRSNLVDYPDEDIKVFSRYFERKVKPQIKELLTQYGKIDVMWFDTPELISPEESKELRELILELQPECIINSRIKHGFGDYKVKEQEIVDGLEVEPWEACITMGEKLGVY
;
A
#
# COMPACT_ATOMS: atom_id res chain seq x y z
N MET A 1 -7.34 5.57 19.86
CA MET A 1 -8.47 5.93 18.97
C MET A 1 -8.97 7.38 19.09
N GLU A 2 -8.73 8.11 20.18
CA GLU A 2 -9.24 9.50 20.32
C GLU A 2 -8.78 10.43 19.19
N TRP A 3 -7.46 10.52 18.96
CA TRP A 3 -6.92 11.35 17.89
C TRP A 3 -7.49 11.01 16.50
N TRP A 4 -7.74 9.72 16.22
CA TRP A 4 -8.30 9.27 14.94
C TRP A 4 -9.73 9.77 14.75
N LYS A 5 -10.53 9.72 15.81
CA LYS A 5 -11.90 10.27 15.81
C LYS A 5 -11.88 11.79 15.61
N ASP A 6 -10.87 12.49 16.13
CA ASP A 6 -10.75 13.95 16.03
C ASP A 6 -10.07 14.43 14.75
N ALA A 7 -9.31 13.57 14.07
CA ALA A 7 -8.54 13.93 12.89
C ALA A 7 -9.43 14.46 11.75
N LYS A 8 -10.57 13.78 11.51
CA LYS A 8 -11.60 14.04 10.48
C LYS A 8 -11.13 14.08 9.01
N PHE A 9 -9.88 14.44 8.74
CA PHE A 9 -9.36 14.72 7.41
C PHE A 9 -7.88 14.35 7.31
N GLY A 10 -7.52 13.59 6.27
CA GLY A 10 -6.17 13.12 6.00
C GLY A 10 -5.87 13.06 4.51
N MET A 11 -4.59 12.87 4.18
CA MET A 11 -4.12 12.66 2.81
C MET A 11 -3.90 11.17 2.55
N PHE A 12 -4.41 10.66 1.43
CA PHE A 12 -4.08 9.34 0.93
C PHE A 12 -3.29 9.48 -0.37
N MET A 13 -2.12 8.85 -0.46
CA MET A 13 -1.25 8.94 -1.63
C MET A 13 -0.95 7.57 -2.21
N HIS A 14 -1.08 7.47 -3.53
CA HIS A 14 -0.62 6.33 -4.32
C HIS A 14 0.59 6.77 -5.12
N TRP A 15 1.71 6.08 -4.91
CA TRP A 15 2.96 6.32 -5.60
C TRP A 15 3.73 5.01 -5.75
N GLY A 16 4.24 4.75 -6.95
CA GLY A 16 4.91 3.51 -7.33
C GLY A 16 5.36 3.55 -8.79
N LEU A 17 5.83 2.42 -9.33
CA LEU A 17 6.27 2.33 -10.73
C LEU A 17 5.16 2.77 -11.71
N TYR A 18 3.91 2.43 -11.41
CA TYR A 18 2.75 2.89 -12.18
C TYR A 18 2.59 4.42 -12.28
N SER A 19 3.22 5.19 -11.40
CA SER A 19 3.19 6.66 -11.47
C SER A 19 4.15 7.20 -12.53
N GLN A 20 5.23 6.49 -12.85
CA GLN A 20 6.21 6.88 -13.87
C GLN A 20 5.60 6.89 -15.27
N THR A 21 4.62 6.01 -15.51
CA THR A 21 3.95 5.89 -16.80
C THR A 21 2.85 6.93 -17.01
N ALA A 22 2.40 7.60 -15.94
CA ALA A 22 1.35 8.63 -15.96
C ALA A 22 0.10 8.22 -16.77
N GLY A 23 -0.28 6.94 -16.70
CA GLY A 23 -1.43 6.40 -17.43
C GLY A 23 -1.19 6.12 -18.93
N TYR A 24 0.06 6.16 -19.41
CA TYR A 24 0.43 5.82 -20.79
C TYR A 24 1.37 4.62 -20.84
N TRP A 25 1.08 3.66 -21.72
CA TRP A 25 1.94 2.51 -21.95
C TRP A 25 2.18 2.31 -23.45
N LYS A 26 3.43 2.15 -23.88
CA LYS A 26 3.80 1.89 -25.30
C LYS A 26 3.01 2.72 -26.33
N GLY A 27 2.93 4.04 -26.12
CA GLY A 27 2.32 4.97 -27.07
C GLY A 27 0.78 5.04 -27.07
N HIS A 28 0.11 4.44 -26.10
CA HIS A 28 -1.34 4.58 -25.92
C HIS A 28 -1.71 4.81 -24.45
N VAL A 29 -2.94 5.27 -24.20
CA VAL A 29 -3.50 5.39 -22.85
C VAL A 29 -3.72 3.99 -22.29
N ALA A 30 -3.05 3.67 -21.19
CA ALA A 30 -3.13 2.37 -20.53
C ALA A 30 -4.47 2.21 -19.82
N LYS A 31 -5.00 0.99 -19.80
CA LYS A 31 -6.19 0.63 -19.04
C LYS A 31 -5.79 0.26 -17.62
N GLY A 32 -6.62 0.65 -16.66
CA GLY A 32 -6.50 0.17 -15.28
C GLY A 32 -5.63 1.01 -14.35
N ASN A 33 -5.03 2.11 -14.81
CA ASN A 33 -4.29 3.07 -13.97
C ASN A 33 -3.21 2.40 -13.11
N GLU A 34 -3.27 2.51 -11.78
CA GLU A 34 -2.38 1.82 -10.83
C GLU A 34 -2.40 0.30 -10.99
N HIS A 35 -3.44 -0.24 -11.63
CA HIS A 35 -3.59 -1.65 -11.95
C HIS A 35 -3.22 -2.03 -13.40
N PHE A 36 -2.60 -1.13 -14.16
CA PHE A 36 -2.39 -1.37 -15.59
C PHE A 36 -1.54 -2.60 -15.92
N MET A 37 -0.66 -3.04 -15.02
CA MET A 37 0.12 -4.29 -15.19
C MET A 37 -0.78 -5.47 -15.57
N ILE A 38 -1.85 -5.72 -14.81
CA ILE A 38 -2.76 -6.84 -15.09
C ILE A 38 -3.74 -6.56 -16.22
N HIS A 39 -4.20 -5.31 -16.35
CA HIS A 39 -5.19 -4.93 -17.36
C HIS A 39 -4.61 -4.94 -18.78
N GLU A 40 -3.33 -4.58 -18.92
CA GLU A 40 -2.56 -4.64 -20.17
C GLU A 40 -1.78 -5.95 -20.32
N LYS A 41 -1.91 -6.89 -19.36
CA LYS A 41 -1.24 -8.21 -19.36
C LYS A 41 0.27 -8.10 -19.54
N ILE A 42 0.89 -7.19 -18.81
CA ILE A 42 2.32 -6.91 -18.85
C ILE A 42 3.02 -7.93 -17.95
N SER A 43 3.98 -8.66 -18.51
CA SER A 43 4.83 -9.56 -17.71
C SER A 43 5.63 -8.79 -16.66
N LEU A 44 5.93 -9.41 -15.53
CA LEU A 44 6.75 -8.83 -14.48
C LEU A 44 8.10 -8.38 -15.04
N LYS A 45 8.74 -9.20 -15.87
CA LYS A 45 9.99 -8.85 -16.54
C LYS A 45 9.89 -7.52 -17.29
N GLU A 46 8.80 -7.30 -18.01
CA GLU A 46 8.58 -6.06 -18.77
C GLU A 46 8.21 -4.90 -17.84
N TYR A 47 7.32 -5.12 -16.87
CA TYR A 47 6.89 -4.08 -15.93
C TYR A 47 8.08 -3.56 -15.09
N THR A 48 8.98 -4.46 -14.66
CA THR A 48 10.14 -4.08 -13.85
C THR A 48 11.11 -3.13 -14.56
N THR A 49 11.05 -3.03 -15.90
CA THR A 49 11.89 -2.07 -16.65
C THR A 49 11.54 -0.61 -16.37
N ILE A 50 10.33 -0.34 -15.84
CA ILE A 50 9.96 1.00 -15.37
C ILE A 50 10.87 1.46 -14.22
N ALA A 51 11.43 0.53 -13.44
CA ALA A 51 12.34 0.85 -12.36
C ALA A 51 13.69 1.41 -12.88
N ASP A 52 14.09 1.05 -14.09
CA ASP A 52 15.40 1.41 -14.67
C ASP A 52 15.57 2.93 -14.86
N ASP A 53 14.47 3.68 -15.00
CA ASP A 53 14.46 5.14 -15.12
C ASP A 53 13.69 5.86 -14.01
N PHE A 54 13.24 5.14 -12.98
CA PHE A 54 12.53 5.71 -11.84
C PHE A 54 13.48 6.53 -10.96
N ASN A 55 13.54 7.84 -11.19
CA ASN A 55 14.39 8.76 -10.42
C ASN A 55 13.65 10.05 -10.06
N PRO A 56 12.90 10.09 -8.94
CA PRO A 56 12.11 11.25 -8.56
C PRO A 56 12.98 12.38 -7.99
N VAL A 57 13.76 13.04 -8.84
CA VAL A 57 14.70 14.11 -8.46
C VAL A 57 14.05 15.34 -7.84
N ASN A 58 12.74 15.51 -8.02
CA ASN A 58 11.94 16.61 -7.45
C ASN A 58 11.14 16.19 -6.22
N TYR A 59 11.34 14.98 -5.70
CA TYR A 59 10.70 14.53 -4.48
C TYR A 59 11.16 15.40 -3.30
N ASP A 60 10.19 15.88 -2.52
CA ASP A 60 10.40 16.72 -1.35
C ASP A 60 9.35 16.40 -0.29
N ALA A 61 9.76 15.58 0.68
CA ALA A 61 8.93 15.17 1.82
C ALA A 61 8.37 16.37 2.61
N GLU A 62 9.20 17.39 2.85
CA GLU A 62 8.81 18.57 3.63
C GLU A 62 7.68 19.32 2.90
N LYS A 63 7.82 19.51 1.59
CA LYS A 63 6.80 20.16 0.77
C LYS A 63 5.49 19.38 0.79
N TRP A 64 5.52 18.06 0.68
CA TRP A 64 4.32 17.23 0.73
C TRP A 64 3.60 17.35 2.09
N VAL A 65 4.35 17.21 3.18
CA VAL A 65 3.80 17.30 4.54
C VAL A 65 3.23 18.69 4.84
N LEU A 66 3.95 19.76 4.48
CA LEU A 66 3.48 21.13 4.67
C LEU A 66 2.25 21.42 3.80
N THR A 67 2.18 20.88 2.59
CA THR A 67 0.99 21.04 1.73
C THR A 67 -0.24 20.42 2.39
N ALA A 68 -0.13 19.18 2.86
CA ALA A 68 -1.22 18.50 3.56
C ALA A 68 -1.63 19.25 4.84
N LYS A 69 -0.65 19.63 5.66
CA LYS A 69 -0.89 20.37 6.91
C LYS A 69 -1.56 21.71 6.68
N ASN A 70 -1.12 22.47 5.65
CA ASN A 70 -1.72 23.76 5.29
C ASN A 70 -3.14 23.62 4.75
N ALA A 71 -3.48 22.47 4.16
CA ALA A 71 -4.85 22.13 3.77
C ALA A 71 -5.74 21.70 4.96
N GLY A 72 -5.18 21.62 6.18
CA GLY A 72 -5.89 21.24 7.41
C GLY A 72 -5.93 19.73 7.68
N MET A 73 -5.27 18.91 6.86
CA MET A 73 -5.16 17.47 7.08
C MET A 73 -4.36 17.18 8.36
N LYS A 74 -4.68 16.08 9.03
CA LYS A 74 -4.06 15.68 10.32
C LYS A 74 -3.17 14.46 10.21
N TYR A 75 -3.28 13.72 9.11
CA TYR A 75 -2.52 12.51 8.88
C TYR A 75 -2.24 12.29 7.39
N ILE A 76 -1.22 11.48 7.10
CA ILE A 76 -0.86 11.04 5.75
C ILE A 76 -0.79 9.50 5.75
N ILE A 77 -1.44 8.87 4.78
CA ILE A 77 -1.28 7.45 4.45
C ILE A 77 -0.72 7.36 3.03
N ILE A 78 0.32 6.55 2.85
CA ILE A 78 0.95 6.34 1.53
C ILE A 78 1.20 4.87 1.25
N THR A 79 1.11 4.47 -0.01
CA THR A 79 1.49 3.14 -0.50
C THR A 79 2.95 2.83 -0.21
N SER A 80 3.21 2.02 0.83
CA SER A 80 4.53 1.40 1.05
C SER A 80 4.79 0.29 0.03
N LYS A 81 3.75 -0.46 -0.34
CA LYS A 81 3.74 -1.45 -1.41
C LYS A 81 2.32 -1.57 -1.97
N HIS A 82 2.17 -1.40 -3.29
CA HIS A 82 0.89 -1.60 -3.98
C HIS A 82 0.76 -3.03 -4.52
N HIS A 83 -0.26 -3.30 -5.31
CA HIS A 83 -0.52 -4.61 -5.92
C HIS A 83 0.59 -5.10 -6.85
N ASP A 84 1.37 -4.20 -7.44
CA ASP A 84 2.51 -4.56 -8.30
C ASP A 84 3.66 -5.20 -7.54
N GLY A 85 3.61 -5.21 -6.20
CA GLY A 85 4.60 -5.86 -5.35
C GLY A 85 5.85 -5.03 -5.10
N PHE A 86 5.95 -3.83 -5.70
CA PHE A 86 7.12 -2.98 -5.59
C PHE A 86 7.11 -2.19 -4.28
N ALA A 87 8.14 -2.39 -3.47
CA ALA A 87 8.28 -1.67 -2.20
C ALA A 87 8.86 -0.26 -2.44
N MET A 88 8.15 0.77 -1.99
CA MET A 88 8.57 2.17 -2.04
C MET A 88 9.49 2.57 -0.88
N PHE A 89 10.09 1.60 -0.20
CA PHE A 89 10.91 1.75 0.99
C PHE A 89 12.12 0.79 0.93
N ASP A 90 13.12 0.96 1.79
CA ASP A 90 14.25 0.04 1.90
C ASP A 90 13.83 -1.28 2.55
N SER A 91 13.67 -2.32 1.74
CA SER A 91 13.10 -3.62 2.12
C SER A 91 14.18 -4.73 2.06
N PRO A 92 14.97 -4.97 3.13
CA PRO A 92 15.99 -6.03 3.16
C PRO A 92 15.48 -7.44 2.85
N SER A 93 14.20 -7.73 3.10
CA SER A 93 13.59 -9.04 2.83
C SER A 93 13.28 -9.31 1.35
N ASN A 94 13.30 -8.29 0.49
CA ASN A 94 12.95 -8.42 -0.92
C ASN A 94 13.61 -7.31 -1.77
N ASP A 95 14.46 -7.72 -2.71
CA ASP A 95 15.22 -6.80 -3.58
C ASP A 95 14.34 -6.06 -4.60
N TYR A 96 13.05 -6.36 -4.74
CA TYR A 96 12.11 -5.63 -5.59
C TYR A 96 11.57 -4.37 -4.90
N ASN A 97 12.50 -3.45 -4.62
CA ASN A 97 12.23 -2.22 -3.90
C ASN A 97 12.94 -1.01 -4.54
N ILE A 98 12.49 0.19 -4.18
CA ILE A 98 12.98 1.45 -4.76
C ILE A 98 14.49 1.65 -4.59
N LYS A 99 15.06 1.23 -3.45
CA LYS A 99 16.47 1.45 -3.17
C LYS A 99 17.37 0.55 -4.03
N GLU A 100 16.99 -0.71 -4.20
CA GLU A 100 17.81 -1.70 -4.93
C GLU A 100 17.54 -1.71 -6.44
N ARG A 101 16.35 -1.31 -6.90
CA ARG A 101 15.94 -1.45 -8.32
C ARG A 101 15.93 -0.19 -9.13
N THR A 102 16.23 0.96 -8.53
CA THR A 102 16.10 2.24 -9.23
C THR A 102 17.36 3.08 -9.13
N PRO A 103 17.62 3.96 -10.10
CA PRO A 103 18.69 4.96 -10.00
C PRO A 103 18.47 5.97 -8.86
N TYR A 104 17.28 6.03 -8.24
CA TYR A 104 17.04 6.87 -7.06
C TYR A 104 17.89 6.41 -5.86
N ALA A 105 18.01 5.09 -5.67
CA ALA A 105 18.85 4.43 -4.65
C ALA A 105 18.73 4.98 -3.22
N LYS A 106 17.54 5.50 -2.86
CA LYS A 106 17.22 6.08 -1.56
C LYS A 106 15.87 5.57 -1.07
N ASP A 107 15.62 5.74 0.23
CA ASP A 107 14.35 5.45 0.87
C ASP A 107 13.52 6.74 1.03
N PRO A 108 12.51 7.00 0.17
CA PRO A 108 11.67 8.17 0.33
C PRO A 108 10.71 8.06 1.52
N MET A 109 10.39 6.86 2.02
CA MET A 109 9.51 6.74 3.18
C MET A 109 10.21 7.26 4.43
N ALA A 110 11.51 7.01 4.59
CA ALA A 110 12.30 7.54 5.71
C ALA A 110 12.21 9.07 5.81
N GLU A 111 12.36 9.77 4.67
CA GLU A 111 12.25 11.23 4.61
C GLU A 111 10.82 11.72 4.91
N LEU A 112 9.80 11.02 4.38
CA LEU A 112 8.39 11.37 4.61
C LEU A 112 7.96 11.22 6.07
N VAL A 113 8.33 10.10 6.72
CA VAL A 113 7.99 9.86 8.13
C VAL A 113 8.67 10.89 9.02
N ALA A 114 9.95 11.18 8.77
CA ALA A 114 10.68 12.20 9.53
C ALA A 114 10.04 13.60 9.38
N ALA A 115 9.61 13.97 8.17
CA ALA A 115 8.91 15.22 7.94
C ALA A 115 7.55 15.27 8.64
N CYS A 116 6.79 14.16 8.64
CA CYS A 116 5.54 14.06 9.38
C CYS A 116 5.74 14.28 10.88
N HIS A 117 6.70 13.58 11.49
CA HIS A 117 7.01 13.72 12.92
C HIS A 117 7.46 15.14 13.28
N LYS A 118 8.31 15.76 12.44
CA LYS A 118 8.76 17.14 12.61
C LYS A 118 7.59 18.14 12.66
N HIS A 119 6.52 17.86 11.92
CA HIS A 119 5.36 18.74 11.80
C HIS A 119 4.15 18.30 12.61
N ASP A 120 4.30 17.34 13.52
CA ASP A 120 3.19 16.77 14.31
C ASP A 120 2.02 16.28 13.43
N MET A 121 2.37 15.71 12.28
CA MET A 121 1.43 15.03 11.38
C MET A 121 1.48 13.54 11.67
N LYS A 122 0.31 12.92 11.85
CA LYS A 122 0.21 11.48 12.03
C LYS A 122 0.54 10.77 10.73
N PHE A 123 1.12 9.57 10.81
CA PHE A 123 1.60 8.87 9.64
C PHE A 123 1.17 7.42 9.61
N GLY A 124 0.81 6.92 8.43
CA GLY A 124 0.49 5.53 8.20
C GLY A 124 0.98 4.99 6.87
N PHE A 125 1.15 3.68 6.83
CA PHE A 125 1.46 2.96 5.61
C PHE A 125 0.24 2.23 5.08
N TYR A 126 0.00 2.38 3.77
CA TYR A 126 -0.78 1.42 3.00
C TYR A 126 0.09 0.24 2.63
N TYR A 127 -0.43 -0.98 2.75
CA TYR A 127 0.19 -2.21 2.30
C TYR A 127 -0.83 -3.12 1.62
N SER A 128 -0.57 -3.50 0.37
CA SER A 128 -1.40 -4.51 -0.30
C SER A 128 -1.16 -5.89 0.30
N LEU A 129 -2.14 -6.35 1.09
CA LEU A 129 -1.99 -7.53 1.95
C LEU A 129 -2.09 -8.80 1.13
N GLY A 130 -3.27 -9.04 0.54
CA GLY A 130 -3.55 -10.27 -0.20
C GLY A 130 -3.26 -10.18 -1.70
N ARG A 131 -2.59 -9.12 -2.17
CA ARG A 131 -2.23 -8.96 -3.57
C ARG A 131 -0.79 -8.48 -3.76
N ASP A 132 -0.06 -9.23 -4.58
CA ASP A 132 1.31 -8.97 -4.94
C ASP A 132 1.58 -9.66 -6.28
N TRP A 133 1.72 -8.88 -7.36
CA TRP A 133 1.93 -9.42 -8.71
C TRP A 133 3.36 -9.85 -8.97
N GLU A 134 4.29 -9.50 -8.07
CA GLU A 134 5.66 -10.00 -8.11
C GLU A 134 5.76 -11.41 -7.53
N ASP A 135 4.93 -11.76 -6.54
CA ASP A 135 5.08 -13.02 -5.81
C ASP A 135 4.33 -14.21 -6.47
N PRO A 136 4.99 -15.38 -6.64
CA PRO A 136 4.41 -16.56 -7.30
C PRO A 136 3.30 -17.25 -6.51
N ASP A 137 3.23 -17.04 -5.19
CA ASP A 137 2.31 -17.75 -4.29
C ASP A 137 1.00 -16.98 -4.04
N VAL A 138 0.79 -15.84 -4.71
CA VAL A 138 -0.42 -15.02 -4.54
C VAL A 138 -1.53 -15.45 -5.52
N ALA A 139 -2.52 -16.15 -4.97
CA ALA A 139 -3.76 -16.48 -5.65
C ALA A 139 -4.89 -15.49 -5.32
N THR A 140 -5.95 -15.54 -6.12
CA THR A 140 -7.21 -14.84 -5.89
C THR A 140 -8.38 -15.71 -6.32
N ASP A 141 -9.50 -15.54 -5.62
CA ASP A 141 -10.81 -16.07 -5.98
C ASP A 141 -11.75 -14.96 -6.51
N TRP A 142 -11.26 -13.73 -6.69
CA TRP A 142 -12.06 -12.58 -7.08
C TRP A 142 -11.65 -11.98 -8.45
N PRO A 143 -12.62 -11.59 -9.31
CA PRO A 143 -14.05 -11.88 -9.18
C PRO A 143 -14.38 -13.34 -9.51
N PHE A 144 -13.38 -14.08 -9.97
CA PHE A 144 -13.34 -15.52 -10.16
C PHE A 144 -11.88 -15.97 -9.92
N LYS A 145 -11.65 -17.27 -9.84
CA LYS A 145 -10.32 -17.87 -9.64
C LYS A 145 -9.28 -17.34 -10.64
N GLY A 146 -8.21 -16.72 -10.15
CA GLY A 146 -7.15 -16.11 -10.97
C GLY A 146 -7.51 -14.76 -11.60
N GLY A 147 -8.70 -14.20 -11.33
CA GLY A 147 -9.21 -13.02 -12.03
C GLY A 147 -8.44 -11.71 -11.78
N ARG A 148 -7.58 -11.68 -10.76
CA ARG A 148 -6.70 -10.55 -10.41
C ARG A 148 -5.26 -10.99 -10.07
N SER A 149 -4.93 -12.25 -10.29
CA SER A 149 -3.60 -12.81 -10.07
C SER A 149 -2.70 -12.47 -11.26
N ASN A 150 -1.38 -12.47 -11.04
CA ASN A 150 -0.44 -12.40 -12.15
C ASN A 150 -0.37 -13.75 -12.89
N LEU A 151 -1.36 -14.02 -13.74
CA LEU A 151 -1.39 -15.22 -14.59
C LEU A 151 -0.46 -15.12 -15.81
N VAL A 152 0.13 -13.95 -16.07
CA VAL A 152 1.09 -13.77 -17.15
C VAL A 152 2.40 -14.47 -16.81
N ASP A 153 2.90 -14.28 -15.58
CA ASP A 153 4.13 -14.91 -15.10
C ASP A 153 3.88 -16.21 -14.33
N TYR A 154 2.74 -16.31 -13.63
CA TYR A 154 2.39 -17.45 -12.77
C TYR A 154 1.02 -18.03 -13.16
N PRO A 155 0.94 -18.79 -14.27
CA PRO A 155 -0.32 -19.18 -14.90
C PRO A 155 -1.10 -20.27 -14.15
N ASP A 156 -0.43 -21.06 -13.31
CA ASP A 156 -1.07 -22.12 -12.54
C ASP A 156 -1.52 -21.58 -11.18
N GLU A 157 -2.82 -21.33 -11.05
CA GLU A 157 -3.42 -20.79 -9.82
C GLU A 157 -3.53 -21.86 -8.71
N ASP A 158 -3.60 -23.15 -9.06
CA ASP A 158 -3.84 -24.25 -8.11
C ASP A 158 -2.63 -24.57 -7.23
N ILE A 159 -1.43 -24.20 -7.68
CA ILE A 159 -0.18 -24.45 -6.95
C ILE A 159 0.21 -23.33 -5.98
N LYS A 160 -0.49 -22.20 -6.02
CA LYS A 160 -0.18 -21.02 -5.23
C LYS A 160 -0.61 -21.19 -3.78
N VAL A 161 0.28 -20.86 -2.85
CA VAL A 161 0.04 -21.06 -1.41
C VAL A 161 0.26 -19.76 -0.66
N PHE A 162 -0.83 -19.05 -0.36
CA PHE A 162 -0.80 -17.73 0.27
C PHE A 162 0.12 -17.66 1.51
N SER A 163 0.10 -18.69 2.36
CA SER A 163 0.92 -18.73 3.59
C SER A 163 2.43 -18.68 3.32
N ARG A 164 2.90 -19.15 2.16
CA ARG A 164 4.31 -19.01 1.76
C ARG A 164 4.68 -17.56 1.48
N TYR A 165 3.82 -16.83 0.77
CA TYR A 165 3.96 -15.40 0.54
C TYR A 165 3.83 -14.60 1.86
N PHE A 166 2.90 -15.00 2.73
CA PHE A 166 2.70 -14.37 4.03
C PHE A 166 3.98 -14.43 4.90
N GLU A 167 4.59 -15.61 5.02
CA GLU A 167 5.82 -15.80 5.79
C GLU A 167 7.06 -15.19 5.11
N ARG A 168 7.17 -15.30 3.79
CA ARG A 168 8.35 -14.88 3.04
C ARG A 168 8.41 -13.37 2.80
N LYS A 169 7.27 -12.70 2.64
CA LYS A 169 7.20 -11.29 2.23
C LYS A 169 6.35 -10.43 3.15
N VAL A 170 5.10 -10.81 3.46
CA VAL A 170 4.20 -9.98 4.29
C VAL A 170 4.77 -9.73 5.68
N LYS A 171 5.03 -10.77 6.48
CA LYS A 171 5.53 -10.61 7.84
C LYS A 171 6.88 -9.88 7.90
N PRO A 172 7.88 -10.22 7.06
CA PRO A 172 9.14 -9.47 7.02
C PRO A 172 8.97 -7.99 6.67
N GLN A 173 8.21 -7.65 5.62
CA GLN A 173 8.01 -6.26 5.22
C GLN A 173 7.20 -5.46 6.24
N ILE A 174 6.21 -6.08 6.89
CA ILE A 174 5.46 -5.41 7.97
C ILE A 174 6.38 -5.14 9.17
N LYS A 175 7.26 -6.08 9.52
CA LYS A 175 8.25 -5.85 10.57
C LYS A 175 9.21 -4.71 10.21
N GLU A 176 9.68 -4.67 8.96
CA GLU A 176 10.53 -3.59 8.43
C GLU A 176 9.84 -2.22 8.55
N LEU A 177 8.59 -2.09 8.09
CA LEU A 177 7.81 -0.85 8.18
C LEU A 177 7.56 -0.38 9.61
N LEU A 178 7.43 -1.30 10.56
CA LEU A 178 7.13 -0.97 11.95
C LEU A 178 8.37 -0.78 12.84
N THR A 179 9.57 -1.06 12.32
CA THR A 179 10.82 -0.97 13.10
C THR A 179 11.83 0.02 12.54
N GLN A 180 11.78 0.33 11.25
CA GLN A 180 12.77 1.22 10.61
C GLN A 180 12.41 2.72 10.67
N TYR A 181 11.13 3.07 10.90
CA TYR A 181 10.63 4.44 10.68
C TYR A 181 10.14 5.16 11.96
N GLY A 182 10.44 4.62 13.14
CA GLY A 182 9.96 5.19 14.42
C GLY A 182 8.48 4.90 14.65
N LYS A 183 7.72 5.87 15.17
CA LYS A 183 6.29 5.68 15.47
C LYS A 183 5.46 5.68 14.19
N ILE A 184 4.66 4.63 14.02
CA ILE A 184 3.68 4.49 12.94
C ILE A 184 2.27 4.49 13.54
N ASP A 185 1.45 5.47 13.15
CA ASP A 185 0.13 5.66 13.75
C ASP A 185 -0.94 4.77 13.11
N VAL A 186 -0.80 4.39 11.82
CA VAL A 186 -1.80 3.60 11.08
C VAL A 186 -1.18 2.56 10.15
N MET A 187 -1.70 1.34 10.17
CA MET A 187 -1.51 0.34 9.12
C MET A 187 -2.80 0.14 8.34
N TRP A 188 -2.75 0.49 7.06
CA TRP A 188 -3.87 0.41 6.14
C TRP A 188 -3.67 -0.77 5.19
N PHE A 189 -4.44 -1.83 5.35
CA PHE A 189 -4.35 -3.02 4.51
C PHE A 189 -5.34 -2.98 3.36
N ASP A 190 -4.97 -3.62 2.25
CA ASP A 190 -5.87 -3.80 1.12
C ASP A 190 -5.95 -5.23 0.62
N THR A 191 -7.05 -5.52 -0.08
CA THR A 191 -7.30 -6.75 -0.82
C THR A 191 -6.86 -7.99 -0.05
N PRO A 192 -7.38 -8.26 1.18
CA PRO A 192 -7.00 -9.42 2.00
C PRO A 192 -7.62 -10.72 1.45
N GLU A 193 -7.50 -10.94 0.15
CA GLU A 193 -7.97 -12.14 -0.53
C GLU A 193 -7.18 -13.34 0.03
N LEU A 194 -7.89 -14.43 0.28
CA LEU A 194 -7.34 -15.71 0.76
C LEU A 194 -6.56 -15.74 2.09
N ILE A 195 -6.33 -14.60 2.78
CA ILE A 195 -5.79 -14.62 4.15
C ILE A 195 -6.72 -15.39 5.08
N SER A 196 -6.15 -16.27 5.90
CA SER A 196 -6.87 -17.05 6.93
C SER A 196 -7.12 -16.24 8.21
N PRO A 197 -8.11 -16.64 9.04
CA PRO A 197 -8.30 -16.04 10.37
C PRO A 197 -7.04 -16.10 11.24
N GLU A 198 -6.28 -17.19 11.16
CA GLU A 198 -5.04 -17.39 11.91
C GLU A 198 -3.96 -16.40 11.47
N GLU A 199 -3.75 -16.23 10.16
CA GLU A 199 -2.78 -15.25 9.62
C GLU A 199 -3.17 -13.81 9.93
N SER A 200 -4.47 -13.45 9.83
CA SER A 200 -4.93 -12.11 10.22
C SER A 200 -4.72 -11.83 11.71
N LYS A 201 -4.95 -12.84 12.56
CA LYS A 201 -4.69 -12.74 14.00
C LYS A 201 -3.21 -12.54 14.27
N GLU A 202 -2.37 -13.39 13.68
CA GLU A 202 -0.91 -13.33 13.83
C GLU A 202 -0.35 -11.99 13.35
N LEU A 203 -0.85 -11.49 12.22
CA LEU A 203 -0.45 -10.18 11.70
C LEU A 203 -0.82 -9.06 12.67
N ARG A 204 -2.03 -9.08 13.26
CA ARG A 204 -2.42 -8.09 14.27
C ARG A 204 -1.53 -8.17 15.50
N GLU A 205 -1.26 -9.37 16.00
CA GLU A 205 -0.41 -9.57 17.17
C GLU A 205 1.01 -9.04 16.93
N LEU A 206 1.60 -9.33 15.76
CA LEU A 206 2.88 -8.78 15.32
C LEU A 206 2.88 -7.24 15.30
N ILE A 207 1.85 -6.63 14.73
CA ILE A 207 1.75 -5.16 14.64
C ILE A 207 1.69 -4.55 16.04
N LEU A 208 0.84 -5.08 16.92
CA LEU A 208 0.65 -4.53 18.26
C LEU A 208 1.81 -4.84 19.22
N GLU A 209 2.59 -5.90 18.97
CA GLU A 209 3.84 -6.14 19.67
C GLU A 209 4.88 -5.05 19.34
N LEU A 210 5.00 -4.67 18.06
CA LEU A 210 5.98 -3.70 17.60
C LEU A 210 5.53 -2.24 17.81
N GLN A 211 4.24 -1.96 17.63
CA GLN A 211 3.63 -0.64 17.70
C GLN A 211 2.28 -0.73 18.44
N PRO A 212 2.27 -0.75 19.78
CA PRO A 212 1.07 -0.98 20.59
C PRO A 212 -0.07 0.03 20.39
N GLU A 213 0.25 1.22 19.88
CA GLU A 213 -0.73 2.29 19.62
C GLU A 213 -1.17 2.36 18.15
N CYS A 214 -0.66 1.48 17.28
CA CYS A 214 -0.96 1.50 15.86
C CYS A 214 -2.43 1.14 15.61
N ILE A 215 -3.09 1.93 14.76
CA ILE A 215 -4.47 1.70 14.36
C ILE A 215 -4.48 0.86 13.08
N ILE A 216 -5.26 -0.21 13.06
CA ILE A 216 -5.33 -1.14 11.93
C ILE A 216 -6.71 -1.07 11.29
N ASN A 217 -6.78 -0.96 9.96
CA ASN A 217 -8.07 -0.89 9.27
C ASN A 217 -8.79 -2.27 9.20
N SER A 218 -10.10 -2.27 8.96
CA SER A 218 -10.92 -3.50 8.87
C SER A 218 -10.51 -4.45 7.74
N ARG A 219 -9.73 -3.98 6.78
CA ARG A 219 -9.23 -4.77 5.65
C ARG A 219 -8.03 -5.65 6.01
N ILE A 220 -7.61 -5.71 7.28
CA ILE A 220 -6.87 -6.87 7.80
C ILE A 220 -7.74 -8.16 7.84
N LYS A 221 -9.07 -8.01 7.70
CA LYS A 221 -10.11 -9.07 7.63
C LYS A 221 -10.38 -9.77 8.97
N HIS A 222 -11.38 -10.65 8.95
CA HIS A 222 -11.77 -11.57 10.03
C HIS A 222 -12.07 -10.91 11.39
N GLY A 223 -12.44 -9.63 11.38
CA GLY A 223 -12.78 -8.88 12.60
C GLY A 223 -11.59 -8.36 13.39
N PHE A 224 -10.38 -8.36 12.83
CA PHE A 224 -9.16 -7.92 13.52
C PHE A 224 -8.79 -6.43 13.31
N GLY A 225 -9.63 -5.65 12.63
CA GLY A 225 -9.39 -4.21 12.44
C GLY A 225 -10.08 -3.34 13.50
N ASP A 226 -9.51 -2.17 13.76
CA ASP A 226 -9.97 -1.18 14.75
C ASP A 226 -11.03 -0.21 14.20
N TYR A 227 -11.12 -0.05 12.88
CA TYR A 227 -12.08 0.86 12.22
C TYR A 227 -12.50 0.34 10.84
N LYS A 228 -13.68 0.74 10.37
CA LYS A 228 -14.20 0.32 9.05
C LYS A 228 -13.69 1.22 7.92
N VAL A 229 -13.37 0.62 6.79
CA VAL A 229 -13.08 1.35 5.55
C VAL A 229 -14.29 1.34 4.64
N LYS A 230 -14.65 2.52 4.10
CA LYS A 230 -15.59 2.64 2.98
C LYS A 230 -14.88 3.35 1.84
N GLU A 231 -14.86 2.74 0.67
CA GLU A 231 -14.14 3.28 -0.48
C GLU A 231 -15.14 3.96 -1.42
N GLN A 232 -14.86 5.19 -1.83
CA GLN A 232 -15.70 6.00 -2.73
C GLN A 232 -17.16 6.27 -2.29
N GLU A 233 -17.53 5.96 -1.05
CA GLU A 233 -18.88 6.19 -0.52
C GLU A 233 -18.83 7.01 0.77
N ILE A 234 -19.75 7.98 0.90
CA ILE A 234 -20.08 8.63 2.17
C ILE A 234 -21.34 7.93 2.70
N VAL A 235 -21.35 7.57 3.98
CA VAL A 235 -22.45 6.82 4.59
C VAL A 235 -23.77 7.60 4.54
N ASP A 236 -24.82 6.97 4.04
CA ASP A 236 -26.20 7.40 4.31
C ASP A 236 -26.59 7.01 5.75
N GLY A 237 -26.19 7.83 6.74
CA GLY A 237 -26.61 7.68 8.14
C GLY A 237 -25.54 7.97 9.20
N LEU A 238 -25.94 7.85 10.47
CA LEU A 238 -25.04 7.96 11.63
C LEU A 238 -24.30 6.64 11.85
N GLU A 239 -23.02 6.58 11.47
CA GLU A 239 -22.13 5.48 11.84
C GLU A 239 -21.50 5.79 13.21
N VAL A 240 -21.75 4.91 14.19
CA VAL A 240 -21.31 5.08 15.60
C VAL A 240 -19.88 4.55 15.80
N GLU A 241 -19.41 3.67 14.92
CA GLU A 241 -18.06 3.11 14.93
C GLU A 241 -17.09 4.00 14.11
N PRO A 242 -15.78 4.04 14.45
CA PRO A 242 -14.80 4.76 13.64
C PRO A 242 -14.79 4.25 12.19
N TRP A 243 -14.80 5.17 11.24
CA TRP A 243 -14.75 4.87 9.81
C TRP A 243 -13.87 5.88 9.07
N GLU A 244 -13.37 5.47 7.90
CA GLU A 244 -12.64 6.32 6.96
C GLU A 244 -13.23 6.14 5.57
N ALA A 245 -13.54 7.26 4.89
CA ALA A 245 -13.81 7.26 3.46
C ALA A 245 -12.58 7.70 2.69
N CYS A 246 -12.12 6.85 1.77
CA CYS A 246 -11.07 7.19 0.83
C CYS A 246 -11.71 7.69 -0.47
N ILE A 247 -11.60 8.98 -0.74
CA ILE A 247 -12.12 9.66 -1.94
C ILE A 247 -10.94 10.29 -2.69
N THR A 248 -10.83 9.99 -3.98
CA THR A 248 -9.80 10.52 -4.86
C THR A 248 -10.18 11.89 -5.42
N MET A 249 -9.20 12.76 -5.67
CA MET A 249 -9.45 14.04 -6.34
C MET A 249 -9.68 13.89 -7.86
N GLY A 250 -9.30 12.76 -8.47
CA GLY A 250 -9.66 12.36 -9.83
C GLY A 250 -10.74 11.27 -9.83
N GLU A 251 -11.11 10.74 -11.01
CA GLU A 251 -12.08 9.64 -11.11
C GLU A 251 -11.56 8.29 -10.53
N LYS A 252 -10.24 8.17 -10.29
CA LYS A 252 -9.54 6.92 -9.89
C LYS A 252 -8.27 7.22 -9.07
N LEU A 253 -7.70 6.20 -8.42
CA LEU A 253 -6.39 6.24 -7.74
C LEU A 253 -5.25 6.28 -8.79
N GLY A 254 -4.05 6.75 -8.39
CA GLY A 254 -2.89 6.95 -9.28
C GLY A 254 -2.84 8.32 -9.97
N VAL A 255 -1.63 8.80 -10.28
CA VAL A 255 -1.37 10.15 -10.81
C VAL A 255 -1.76 10.26 -12.30
N TYR A 256 -2.46 11.34 -12.64
CA TYR A 256 -2.57 11.93 -13.98
C TYR A 256 -1.50 13.01 -14.17
#